data_AF-A0A363UM33-F1
#
_entry.id   AF-A0A363UM33-F1
#
_cell.length_a   1.000
_cell.length_b   1.000
_cell.length_c   1.000
_cell.angle_alpha   90.00
_cell.angle_beta   90.00
_cell.angle_gamma   90.00
#
_symmetry.space_group_name_H-M   'P 1'
#
loop_
_entity.id
_entity.type
_entity.pdbx_description
1 polymer ?
#
loop_
_entity_poly.entity_id
_entity_poly.type
_entity_poly.pdbx_seq_one_letter_code
_entity_poly.pdbx_strand_id
1 'polypeptide(L)'
;MNGTDKFNLYPMAVLVVAARTSTLHISWLLLVIGGPMVYFNNTLSLMGKLVVVLIVFIAIWVCYFLLCWAFHRRSLRKEENLAAYQALSVTERGHQLGSWLEDW
;
A
#
# COMPACT_ATOMS: atom_id res chain seq x y z
N MET A 1 35.35 7.24 11.67
CA MET A 1 33.92 6.94 11.93
C MET A 1 33.48 5.94 10.89
N ASN A 2 32.96 4.79 11.34
CA ASN A 2 32.78 3.57 10.56
C ASN A 2 31.71 3.77 9.46
N GLY A 3 32.14 3.83 8.20
CA GLY A 3 31.27 4.05 7.05
C GLY A 3 30.83 2.73 6.43
N THR A 4 29.79 2.08 6.96
CA THR A 4 28.91 1.14 6.24
C THR A 4 27.66 0.81 7.07
N ASP A 5 26.92 1.81 7.56
CA ASP A 5 25.49 1.55 7.81
C ASP A 5 24.82 1.51 6.44
N LYS A 6 24.60 0.31 5.91
CA LYS A 6 23.85 0.11 4.67
C LYS A 6 22.47 0.72 4.86
N PHE A 7 22.22 1.87 4.23
CA PHE A 7 20.92 2.51 4.26
C PHE A 7 19.84 1.50 3.85
N ASN A 8 18.94 1.18 4.78
CA ASN A 8 17.83 0.29 4.50
C ASN A 8 16.74 1.06 3.74
N LEU A 9 16.52 0.69 2.47
CA LEU A 9 15.49 1.27 1.61
C LEU A 9 14.07 1.05 2.14
N TYR A 10 13.83 -0.05 2.83
CA TYR A 10 12.51 -0.43 3.33
C TYR A 10 12.64 -1.07 4.72
N PRO A 11 12.96 -0.29 5.77
CA PRO A 11 12.88 -0.80 7.13
C PRO A 11 11.42 -1.12 7.45
N MET A 12 11.20 -2.05 8.37
CA MET A 12 9.85 -2.52 8.72
C MET A 12 8.90 -1.36 9.08
N ALA A 13 9.41 -0.32 9.75
CA ALA A 13 8.63 0.88 10.07
C ALA A 13 8.08 1.60 8.82
N VAL A 14 8.88 1.75 7.76
CA VAL A 14 8.43 2.32 6.47
C VAL A 14 7.36 1.43 5.84
N LEU A 15 7.57 0.11 5.83
CA LEU A 15 6.61 -0.83 5.25
C LEU A 15 5.26 -0.81 5.98
N VAL A 16 5.25 -0.68 7.31
CA VAL A 16 4.02 -0.55 8.10
C VAL A 16 3.27 0.73 7.75
N VAL A 17 3.96 1.86 7.63
CA VAL A 17 3.32 3.13 7.23
C VAL A 17 2.81 3.05 5.79
N ALA A 18 3.56 2.46 4.87
CA ALA A 18 3.14 2.27 3.49
C ALA A 18 1.94 1.33 3.36
N ALA A 19 1.92 0.23 4.13
CA ALA A 19 0.80 -0.67 4.20
C ALA A 19 -0.47 0.04 4.69
N ARG A 20 -0.37 0.84 5.77
CA ARG A 20 -1.51 1.63 6.28
C ARG A 20 -1.99 2.66 5.26
N THR A 21 -1.06 3.39 4.65
CA THR A 21 -1.36 4.41 3.64
C THR A 21 -2.09 3.79 2.46
N SER A 22 -1.51 2.76 1.86
CA SER A 22 -2.12 2.05 0.73
C SER A 22 -3.49 1.45 1.05
N THR A 23 -3.70 0.89 2.25
CA THR A 23 -5.03 0.40 2.68
C THR A 23 -6.05 1.53 2.69
N LEU A 24 -5.71 2.70 3.24
CA LEU A 24 -6.61 3.85 3.30
C LEU A 24 -6.99 4.35 1.91
N HIS A 25 -6.03 4.44 0.99
CA HIS A 25 -6.26 4.87 -0.39
C HIS A 25 -7.30 4.03 -1.13
N ILE A 26 -7.32 2.73 -0.90
CA ILE A 26 -8.26 1.83 -1.59
C ILE A 26 -9.47 1.45 -0.72
N SER A 27 -9.57 1.96 0.51
CA SER A 27 -10.65 1.61 1.45
C SER A 27 -12.04 1.95 0.91
N TRP A 28 -12.14 2.94 0.03
CA TRP A 28 -13.40 3.29 -0.64
C TRP A 28 -13.96 2.13 -1.48
N LEU A 29 -13.12 1.18 -1.94
CA LEU A 29 -13.57 -0.02 -2.64
C LEU A 29 -14.44 -0.92 -1.76
N LEU A 30 -14.27 -0.90 -0.43
CA LEU A 30 -15.17 -1.61 0.48
C LEU A 30 -16.60 -1.09 0.38
N LEU A 31 -16.79 0.21 0.13
CA LEU A 31 -18.11 0.79 -0.05
C LEU A 31 -18.66 0.46 -1.44
N VAL A 32 -17.85 0.65 -2.49
CA VAL A 32 -18.29 0.49 -3.89
C VAL A 32 -18.51 -0.97 -4.28
N ILE A 33 -17.68 -1.89 -3.80
CA ILE A 33 -17.80 -3.33 -4.10
C ILE A 33 -18.55 -4.03 -2.97
N GLY A 34 -18.16 -3.76 -1.72
CA GLY A 34 -18.73 -4.44 -0.56
C GLY A 34 -20.19 -4.07 -0.28
N GLY A 35 -20.57 -2.80 -0.46
CA GLY A 35 -21.95 -2.33 -0.27
C GLY A 35 -22.96 -3.10 -1.13
N PRO A 36 -22.82 -3.11 -2.47
CA PRO A 36 -23.67 -3.89 -3.36
C PRO A 36 -23.62 -5.40 -3.06
N MET A 37 -22.45 -5.94 -2.76
CA MET A 37 -22.29 -7.37 -2.46
C MET A 37 -23.05 -7.78 -1.20
N VAL A 38 -23.02 -6.95 -0.15
CA VAL A 38 -23.75 -7.20 1.08
C VAL A 38 -25.26 -7.02 0.87
N TYR A 39 -25.67 -6.01 0.11
CA TYR A 39 -27.08 -5.64 -0.08
C TYR A 39 -27.85 -6.55 -1.04
N PHE A 40 -27.31 -6.86 -2.23
CA PHE A 40 -28.07 -7.57 -3.28
C PHE A 40 -27.99 -9.09 -3.20
N ASN A 41 -26.97 -9.64 -2.54
CA ASN A 41 -26.77 -11.08 -2.49
C ASN A 41 -27.68 -11.70 -1.41
N ASN A 42 -28.68 -12.49 -1.78
CA ASN A 42 -29.54 -13.17 -0.79
C ASN A 42 -29.19 -14.65 -0.56
N THR A 43 -28.15 -15.17 -1.23
CA THR A 43 -27.77 -16.59 -1.15
C THR A 43 -26.78 -16.88 -0.03
N LEU A 44 -25.91 -15.91 0.31
CA LEU A 44 -24.95 -16.03 1.40
C LEU A 44 -25.46 -15.42 2.71
N SER A 45 -25.07 -16.04 3.83
CA SER A 45 -25.24 -15.44 5.17
C SER A 45 -24.42 -14.14 5.29
N LEU A 46 -24.81 -13.25 6.20
CA LEU A 46 -24.09 -11.98 6.41
C LEU A 46 -22.59 -12.22 6.68
N MET A 47 -22.27 -13.20 7.53
CA MET A 47 -20.87 -13.57 7.79
C MET A 47 -20.15 -14.04 6.53
N GLY A 48 -20.80 -14.86 5.70
CA GLY A 48 -20.24 -15.29 4.42
C GLY A 48 -19.95 -14.11 3.49
N LYS A 49 -20.86 -13.14 3.39
CA LYS A 49 -20.65 -11.93 2.58
C LYS A 49 -19.45 -11.11 3.07
N LEU A 50 -19.34 -10.88 4.38
CA LEU A 50 -18.23 -10.13 4.97
C LEU A 50 -16.88 -10.81 4.72
N VAL A 51 -16.81 -12.14 4.84
CA VAL A 51 -15.59 -12.90 4.54
C VAL A 51 -15.19 -12.74 3.07
N VAL A 52 -16.14 -12.83 2.14
CA VAL A 52 -15.82 -12.68 0.71
C VAL A 52 -15.37 -11.25 0.40
N VAL A 53 -16.06 -10.23 0.93
CA VAL A 53 -15.65 -8.82 0.76
C VAL A 53 -14.25 -8.59 1.30
N LEU A 54 -13.92 -9.14 2.47
CA LEU A 54 -12.59 -9.03 3.07
C LEU A 54 -11.51 -9.70 2.21
N ILE A 55 -11.76 -10.91 1.69
CA ILE A 55 -10.81 -11.63 0.82
C ILE A 55 -10.57 -10.84 -0.47
N VAL A 56 -11.62 -10.36 -1.12
CA VAL A 56 -11.52 -9.56 -2.34
C VAL A 56 -10.76 -8.27 -2.07
N PHE A 57 -11.07 -7.59 -0.97
CA PHE A 57 -10.36 -6.37 -0.58
C PHE A 57 -8.87 -6.62 -0.34
N ILE A 58 -8.50 -7.65 0.43
CA ILE A 58 -7.11 -8.01 0.68
C ILE A 58 -6.39 -8.35 -0.63
N ALA A 59 -7.03 -9.09 -1.54
CA ALA A 59 -6.44 -9.42 -2.83
C ALA A 59 -6.13 -8.17 -3.67
N ILE A 60 -7.09 -7.25 -3.77
CA ILE A 60 -6.91 -5.97 -4.48
C ILE A 60 -5.84 -5.13 -3.79
N TRP A 61 -5.85 -5.09 -2.45
CA TRP A 61 -4.87 -4.37 -1.66
C TRP A 61 -3.44 -4.85 -1.90
N VAL A 62 -3.22 -6.16 -1.87
CA VAL A 62 -1.90 -6.75 -2.13
C VAL A 62 -1.43 -6.39 -3.54
N CYS A 63 -2.30 -6.48 -4.55
CA CYS A 63 -1.96 -6.08 -5.92
C CYS A 63 -1.57 -4.59 -6.01
N TYR A 64 -2.37 -3.70 -5.42
CA TYR A 64 -2.10 -2.27 -5.38
C TYR A 64 -0.77 -1.96 -4.69
N PHE A 65 -0.55 -2.52 -3.49
CA PHE A 65 0.67 -2.32 -2.72
C PHE A 65 1.92 -2.82 -3.46
N LEU A 66 1.84 -3.99 -4.11
CA LEU A 66 2.95 -4.53 -4.90
C LEU A 66 3.26 -3.67 -6.12
N LEU A 67 2.25 -3.08 -6.78
CA LEU A 67 2.46 -2.15 -7.88
C LEU A 67 3.12 -0.86 -7.40
N CYS A 68 2.61 -0.25 -6.32
CA CYS A 68 3.25 0.91 -5.70
C CYS A 68 4.72 0.62 -5.38
N TRP A 69 4.99 -0.53 -4.74
CA TRP A 69 6.36 -0.94 -4.43
C TRP A 69 7.23 -1.17 -5.66
N ALA A 70 6.71 -1.81 -6.71
CA ALA A 70 7.46 -2.09 -7.93
C ALA A 70 7.83 -0.79 -8.68
N PHE A 71 6.89 0.14 -8.83
CA PHE A 71 7.13 1.42 -9.50
C PHE A 71 8.02 2.36 -8.67
N HIS A 72 7.80 2.43 -7.36
CA HIS A 72 8.68 3.15 -6.45
C HIS A 72 10.10 2.59 -6.51
N ARG A 73 10.27 1.27 -6.43
CA ARG A 73 11.60 0.65 -6.55
C ARG A 73 12.27 0.93 -7.91
N ARG A 74 11.48 1.05 -8.98
CA ARG A 74 11.99 1.43 -10.30
C ARG A 74 12.40 2.91 -10.35
N SER A 75 11.69 3.80 -9.68
CA SER A 75 12.00 5.24 -9.66
C SER A 75 13.30 5.54 -8.91
N LEU A 76 13.60 4.79 -7.85
CA LEU A 76 14.84 4.89 -7.07
C LEU A 76 16.11 4.44 -7.81
N ARG A 77 15.99 3.93 -9.05
CA ARG A 77 17.17 3.65 -9.90
C ARG A 77 17.87 4.93 -10.35
N LYS A 78 17.19 6.08 -10.31
CA LYS A 78 17.79 7.40 -10.55
C LYS A 78 18.43 7.89 -9.25
N GLU A 79 19.70 8.28 -9.31
CA GLU A 79 20.46 8.73 -8.13
C GLU A 79 19.82 9.93 -7.43
N GLU A 80 19.27 10.88 -8.20
CA GLU A 80 18.54 12.04 -7.68
C GLU A 80 17.33 11.62 -6.82
N ASN A 81 16.50 10.71 -7.32
CA ASN A 81 15.35 10.19 -6.60
C ASN A 81 15.77 9.40 -5.35
N LEU A 82 16.88 8.66 -5.43
CA LEU A 82 17.42 7.94 -4.30
C LEU A 82 17.90 8.89 -3.19
N ALA A 83 18.62 9.95 -3.56
CA ALA A 83 19.10 10.97 -2.62
C ALA A 83 17.93 11.72 -1.96
N ALA A 84 16.92 12.12 -2.76
CA ALA A 84 15.70 12.74 -2.24
C ALA A 84 14.96 11.81 -1.26
N TYR A 85 14.81 10.53 -1.61
CA TYR A 85 14.19 9.52 -0.74
C TYR A 85 14.98 9.26 0.55
N GLN A 86 16.31 9.32 0.50
CA GLN A 86 17.18 9.16 1.67
C GLN A 86 17.05 10.33 2.66
N ALA A 87 16.72 11.53 2.18
CA ALA A 87 16.52 12.71 3.01
C ALA A 87 15.17 12.71 3.76
N LEU A 88 14.20 11.91 3.31
CA LEU A 88 12.87 11.83 3.92
C LEU A 88 12.87 11.06 5.24
N SER A 89 11.98 11.47 6.14
CA SER A 89 11.69 10.74 7.38
C SER A 89 11.04 9.38 7.08
N VAL A 90 11.08 8.47 8.06
CA VAL A 90 10.45 7.14 7.96
C VAL A 90 8.98 7.22 7.57
N THR A 91 8.25 8.19 8.15
CA THR A 91 6.82 8.37 7.90
C THR A 91 6.56 8.86 6.47
N GLU A 92 7.31 9.87 6.01
CA GLU A 92 7.19 10.40 4.64
C GLU A 92 7.54 9.34 3.59
N ARG A 93 8.61 8.58 3.81
CA ARG A 93 8.99 7.45 2.95
C ARG A 93 7.89 6.40 2.87
N GLY A 94 7.24 6.12 4.01
CA GLY A 94 6.11 5.22 4.08
C GLY A 94 4.91 5.75 3.29
N HIS A 95 4.57 7.03 3.44
CA HIS A 95 3.50 7.65 2.68
C HIS A 95 3.77 7.59 1.17
N GLN A 96 4.93 8.09 0.73
CA GLN A 96 5.34 8.09 -0.67
C GLN A 96 5.32 6.68 -1.29
N LEU A 97 5.80 5.66 -0.55
CA LEU A 97 5.73 4.27 -1.02
C LEU A 97 4.28 3.76 -1.10
N GLY A 98 3.43 4.11 -0.13
CA GLY A 98 2.04 3.62 -0.06
C GLY A 98 1.07 4.30 -1.02
N SER A 99 1.39 5.50 -1.52
CA SER A 99 0.57 6.30 -2.44
C SER A 99 1.18 6.45 -3.84
N TRP A 100 2.27 5.76 -4.15
CA TRP A 100 3.08 6.02 -5.36
C TRP A 100 2.30 6.08 -6.69
N LEU A 101 1.21 5.32 -6.81
CA LEU A 101 0.38 5.31 -8.02
C LEU A 101 -0.54 6.53 -8.17
N GLU A 102 -0.79 7.27 -7.09
CA GLU A 102 -1.65 8.46 -7.09
C GLU A 102 -0.88 9.76 -7.34
N ASP A 103 0.42 9.77 -7.05
CA ASP A 103 1.31 10.94 -7.19
C ASP A 103 1.97 11.03 -8.59
N TRP A 104 1.32 10.50 -9.64
CA TRP A 104 1.83 10.50 -11.04
C TRP A 104 1.47 11.75 -11.83
#